data_AF-F4RKP8-F1
#
_entry.id   AF-F4RKP8-F1
#
_cell.length_a   1.000
_cell.length_b   1.000
_cell.length_c   1.000
_cell.angle_alpha   90.00
_cell.angle_beta   90.00
_cell.angle_gamma   90.00
#
_symmetry.space_group_name_H-M   'P 1'
#
loop_
_entity.id
_entity.type
_entity.pdbx_description
1 polymer ?
#
loop_
_entity_poly.entity_id
_entity_poly.type
_entity_poly.pdbx_seq_one_letter_code
_entity_poly.pdbx_strand_id
1 'polypeptide(L)' 'QIATLALPFINPWQIGSTRCISRGHTYQPSQIKRKRRHGFLARLKTKTGRKILWTRKAKGRKYLSH' A
#
# COMPACT_ATOMS: atom_id res chain seq x y z
N GLN A 1 38.25 12.96 44.43
CA GLN A 1 36.82 13.38 44.39
C GLN A 1 36.38 13.41 42.94
N ILE A 2 35.20 12.87 42.66
CA ILE A 2 34.83 12.10 41.47
C ILE A 2 34.45 13.00 40.28
N ALA A 3 34.94 12.68 39.08
CA ALA A 3 34.70 13.42 37.84
C ALA A 3 33.22 13.41 37.42
N THR A 4 32.60 14.58 37.30
CA THR A 4 31.26 14.75 36.72
C THR A 4 31.36 14.95 35.21
N LEU A 5 31.28 13.85 34.46
CA LEU A 5 31.10 13.88 33.02
C LEU A 5 29.70 14.43 32.69
N ALA A 6 29.63 15.62 32.09
CA ALA A 6 28.40 16.16 31.53
C ALA A 6 27.98 15.29 30.31
N LEU A 7 26.95 14.47 30.48
CA LEU A 7 26.39 13.70 29.36
C LEU A 7 25.67 14.66 28.40
N PRO A 8 25.92 14.57 27.08
CA PRO A 8 25.25 15.42 26.10
C PRO A 8 23.75 15.13 26.08
N PHE A 9 22.94 16.19 26.18
CA PHE A 9 21.49 16.14 26.05
C PHE A 9 21.14 15.59 24.65
N ILE A 10 20.70 14.34 24.59
CA ILE A 10 20.36 13.67 23.32
C ILE A 10 19.11 14.36 22.76
N ASN A 11 19.28 15.14 21.69
CA ASN A 11 18.17 15.76 20.99
C ASN A 11 17.33 14.69 20.26
N PRO A 12 16.04 14.52 20.60
CA PRO A 12 15.19 13.48 20.02
C PRO A 12 14.85 13.73 18.53
N TRP A 13 15.22 14.90 17.99
CA TRP A 13 14.98 15.30 16.60
C TRP A 13 16.15 15.00 15.65
N GLN A 14 17.21 14.37 16.15
CA GLN A 14 18.37 13.97 15.35
C GLN A 14 18.28 12.50 14.88
N ILE A 15 17.06 11.96 14.79
CA ILE A 15 16.80 10.63 14.24
C ILE A 15 16.81 10.77 12.72
N GLY A 16 17.95 10.44 12.10
CA GLY A 16 18.07 10.35 10.65
C GLY A 16 16.94 9.50 10.08
N SER A 17 16.32 9.98 8.99
CA SER A 17 15.24 9.31 8.29
C SER A 17 15.60 7.85 7.98
N THR A 18 15.01 6.91 8.72
CA THR A 18 15.23 5.48 8.58
C THR A 18 14.55 5.02 7.28
N ARG A 19 15.30 5.04 6.15
CA ARG A 19 14.86 4.52 4.85
C ARG A 19 14.85 2.99 4.86
N CYS A 20 14.01 2.39 5.69
CA CYS A 20 13.77 0.94 5.73
C CYS A 20 12.55 0.53 6.60
N ILE A 21 11.80 1.46 7.19
CA ILE A 21 10.61 1.08 7.95
C ILE A 21 9.52 0.63 6.97
N SER A 22 9.20 -0.67 7.00
CA SER A 22 8.05 -1.21 6.27
C SER A 22 6.76 -0.55 6.78
N ARG A 23 6.06 0.15 5.89
CA ARG A 23 4.75 0.77 6.20
C ARG A 23 3.66 -0.30 6.12
N GLY A 24 3.54 -1.08 7.19
CA GLY A 24 2.70 -2.29 7.27
C GLY A 24 1.17 -2.09 7.33
N HIS A 25 0.62 -0.95 6.93
CA HIS A 25 -0.82 -0.63 7.10
C HIS A 25 -1.55 -0.21 5.82
N THR A 26 -0.94 -0.41 4.64
CA THR A 26 -1.49 0.00 3.33
C THR A 26 -2.86 -0.60 3.04
N TYR A 27 -3.11 -1.83 3.49
CA TYR A 27 -4.37 -2.52 3.26
C TYR A 27 -5.25 -2.50 4.51
N GLN A 28 -6.29 -1.67 4.49
CA GLN A 28 -7.39 -1.72 5.44
C GLN A 28 -8.61 -2.35 4.76
N PRO A 29 -8.99 -3.60 5.14
CA PRO A 29 -9.95 -4.38 4.38
C PRO A 29 -11.35 -3.77 4.46
N SER A 30 -11.92 -3.46 3.29
CA SER A 30 -13.31 -3.04 3.19
C SER A 30 -13.93 -3.57 1.90
N GLN A 31 -14.95 -4.41 2.03
CA GLN A 31 -15.58 -5.11 0.90
C GLN A 31 -16.23 -4.12 -0.07
N ILE A 32 -16.86 -3.08 0.45
CA ILE A 32 -17.50 -2.02 -0.35
C ILE A 32 -16.47 -1.31 -1.24
N LYS A 33 -15.33 -0.86 -0.67
CA LYS A 33 -14.28 -0.19 -1.44
C LYS A 33 -13.68 -1.14 -2.49
N ARG A 34 -13.44 -2.40 -2.11
CA ARG A 34 -12.90 -3.44 -3.00
C ARG A 34 -13.80 -3.67 -4.22
N LYS A 35 -15.10 -3.89 -4.04
CA LYS A 35 -16.05 -4.16 -5.13
C LYS A 35 -16.29 -2.94 -6.01
N ARG A 36 -16.40 -1.73 -5.42
CA ARG A 36 -16.57 -0.48 -6.19
C ARG A 36 -15.36 -0.14 -7.06
N ARG A 37 -14.14 -0.34 -6.56
CA ARG A 37 -12.91 0.01 -7.30
C ARG A 37 -12.43 -1.08 -8.25
N HIS A 38 -12.59 -2.35 -7.86
CA HIS A 38 -11.93 -3.46 -8.55
C HIS A 38 -12.87 -4.58 -9.00
N GLY A 39 -14.18 -4.47 -8.75
CA GLY A 39 -15.18 -5.43 -9.19
C GLY A 39 -15.44 -5.40 -10.69
N PHE A 40 -16.25 -6.36 -11.17
CA PHE A 40 -16.51 -6.56 -12.59
C PHE A 40 -17.18 -5.36 -13.27
N LEU A 41 -18.24 -4.84 -12.64
CA LEU A 41 -19.00 -3.69 -13.13
C LEU A 41 -18.13 -2.44 -13.27
N ALA A 42 -17.20 -2.23 -12.31
CA ALA A 42 -16.26 -1.12 -12.35
C ALA A 42 -15.32 -1.20 -13.55
N ARG A 43 -14.93 -2.41 -13.96
CA ARG A 43 -14.12 -2.63 -15.16
C ARG A 43 -14.94 -2.45 -16.44
N LEU A 44 -16.19 -2.88 -16.47
CA LEU A 44 -17.04 -2.71 -17.66
C LEU A 44 -17.36 -1.24 -17.97
N LYS A 45 -17.47 -0.38 -16.94
CA LYS A 45 -17.83 1.03 -17.10
C LYS A 45 -16.88 1.80 -18.02
N THR A 46 -15.58 1.50 -18.01
CA THR A 46 -14.57 2.25 -18.77
C THR A 46 -14.07 1.47 -19.99
N LYS A 47 -13.59 2.19 -21.03
CA LYS A 47 -12.97 1.56 -22.21
C LYS A 47 -11.73 0.75 -21.82
N THR A 48 -10.90 1.31 -20.93
CA THR A 48 -9.68 0.66 -20.42
C THR A 48 -10.00 -0.58 -19.59
N GLY A 49 -11.03 -0.54 -18.75
CA GLY A 49 -11.43 -1.70 -17.95
C GLY A 49 -11.96 -2.86 -18.79
N ARG A 50 -12.69 -2.58 -19.89
CA ARG A 50 -13.08 -3.61 -20.88
C ARG A 50 -11.87 -4.29 -21.52
N LYS A 51 -10.85 -3.50 -21.92
CA LYS A 51 -9.59 -4.04 -22.45
C LYS A 51 -8.89 -4.96 -21.44
N ILE A 52 -8.84 -4.56 -20.16
CA ILE A 52 -8.27 -5.39 -19.09
C ILE A 52 -9.00 -6.75 -19.01
N LEU A 53 -10.33 -6.75 -19.05
CA LEU A 53 -11.10 -8.00 -19.00
C LEU A 53 -10.79 -8.90 -20.20
N TRP A 54 -10.71 -8.34 -21.41
CA TRP A 54 -10.32 -9.12 -22.60
C TRP A 54 -8.92 -9.71 -22.49
N THR A 55 -7.93 -8.93 -22.07
CA THR A 55 -6.57 -9.44 -21.87
C THR A 55 -6.53 -10.53 -20.79
N ARG A 56 -7.31 -10.40 -19.72
CA ARG A 56 -7.39 -11.41 -18.67
C ARG A 56 -8.08 -12.70 -19.13
N LYS A 57 -9.11 -12.60 -20.00
CA LYS A 57 -9.75 -13.75 -20.66
C LYS A 57 -8.77 -14.45 -21.60
N ALA A 58 -8.08 -13.69 -22.47
CA ALA A 58 -7.11 -14.22 -23.40
C ALA A 58 -5.96 -14.96 -22.69
N LYS A 59 -5.53 -14.47 -21.52
CA LYS A 59 -4.54 -15.14 -20.66
C LYS A 59 -5.09 -16.36 -19.90
N GLY A 60 -6.41 -16.58 -19.86
CA GLY A 60 -7.02 -17.70 -19.14
C GLY A 60 -6.97 -17.56 -17.61
N ARG A 61 -7.04 -16.34 -17.06
CA ARG A 61 -7.06 -16.16 -15.60
C ARG A 61 -8.35 -16.74 -15.01
N LYS A 62 -8.25 -17.63 -14.01
CA LYS A 62 -9.39 -18.20 -13.26
C LYS A 62 -10.36 -17.13 -12.73
N TYR A 63 -9.82 -16.01 -12.25
CA TYR A 63 -10.61 -14.87 -11.76
C TYR A 63 -10.32 -13.62 -12.59
N LEU A 64 -11.36 -13.03 -13.17
CA LEU A 64 -11.27 -11.85 -14.04
C LEU A 64 -11.24 -10.54 -13.26
N SER A 65 -12.01 -10.43 -12.19
CA SER A 65 -12.06 -9.29 -11.28
C SER A 65 -12.31 -9.76 -9.86
N HIS A 66 -12.36 -8.81 -8.93
CA HIS A 66 -12.64 -9.05 -7.52
C HIS A 66 -14.06 -9.50 -7.22
#